data_AF-A0A432H2M9-F1
#
_entry.id   AF-A0A432H2M9-F1
#
_cell.length_a   1.000
_cell.length_b   1.000
_cell.length_c   1.000
_cell.angle_alpha   90.00
_cell.angle_beta   90.00
_cell.angle_gamma   90.00
#
_symmetry.space_group_name_H-M   'P 1'
#
loop_
_entity.id
_entity.type
_entity.pdbx_description
1 polymer ?
#
loop_
_entity_poly.entity_id
_entity_poly.type
_entity_poly.pdbx_seq_one_letter_code
_entity_poly.pdbx_strand_id
1 'polypeptide(L)'
;QDQGRSRNYWDEGEELKDQDVGPNLEGGTQGRYDESAILFERKYILVDPRPEEPEEHWNDSIYFKAAVEVNGIIRLANVEYFLADPRKLEIGDSAGLDGKISADEELTYQESRSLVLLKVIRYVDLGLNNYRSTEVRVRKKIVELCSNVTDFRIEYYYDNQFDDRPGGFMSPSVEITPELVISEDRDLRPRNGTLAKKFLYGGFQSTLRTNARAGVRNLTTGENLPVQFNYTNSRIKFSQLRPGDKLYIWTDGGSTFPSAEFTMLYNEAGRLFLKEPINSSGWDQDPGGLRFRAAYVPPQFRISVRVLNEKQKEPRTLTMVVRTNG
;
A
#
# COMPACT_ATOMS: atom_id res chain seq x y z
N GLN A 1 33.29 6.66 -0.84
CA GLN A 1 32.33 5.90 -0.01
C GLN A 1 30.99 5.95 -0.71
N ASP A 2 30.45 4.79 -1.09
CA ASP A 2 29.14 4.61 -1.74
C ASP A 2 28.00 5.05 -0.81
N GLN A 3 27.62 6.33 -0.83
CA GLN A 3 26.48 6.85 -0.06
C GLN A 3 25.40 7.41 -0.98
N GLY A 4 24.97 6.56 -1.92
CA GLY A 4 23.81 6.80 -2.80
C GLY A 4 23.07 5.54 -3.21
N ARG A 5 23.51 4.36 -2.74
CA ARG A 5 22.73 3.13 -2.76
C ARG A 5 22.27 2.89 -1.34
N SER A 6 20.95 2.90 -1.10
CA SER A 6 20.38 2.22 0.06
C SER A 6 20.88 0.78 -0.02
N ARG A 7 21.89 0.42 0.78
CA ARG A 7 22.46 -0.93 0.74
C ARG A 7 21.53 -1.96 1.37
N ASN A 8 20.50 -1.49 2.09
CA ASN A 8 19.43 -2.28 2.67
C ASN A 8 18.09 -1.62 2.29
N TYR A 9 17.05 -2.42 2.10
CA TYR A 9 15.71 -1.89 1.85
C TYR A 9 15.09 -1.23 3.09
N TRP A 10 15.66 -1.43 4.29
CA TRP A 10 15.08 -1.01 5.57
C TRP A 10 16.17 -0.80 6.63
N ASP A 11 16.21 0.36 7.30
CA ASP A 11 17.09 0.64 8.45
C ASP A 11 16.29 0.85 9.76
N GLU A 12 16.90 0.54 10.91
CA GLU A 12 16.31 0.73 12.24
C GLU A 12 16.02 2.23 12.51
N GLY A 13 14.76 2.56 12.83
CA GLY A 13 14.30 3.95 12.98
C GLY A 13 13.52 4.52 11.79
N GLU A 14 13.36 3.77 10.69
CA GLU A 14 12.41 4.06 9.59
C GLU A 14 10.95 3.64 9.93
N GLU A 15 10.69 3.30 11.19
CA GLU A 15 9.37 3.00 11.72
C GLU A 15 8.49 4.25 11.68
N LEU A 16 7.52 4.26 10.78
CA LEU A 16 6.49 5.29 10.82
C LEU A 16 5.53 4.98 11.97
N LYS A 17 5.42 5.90 12.92
CA LYS A 17 4.22 5.99 13.77
C LYS A 17 3.02 6.07 12.84
N ASP A 18 1.89 5.47 13.21
CA ASP A 18 0.59 5.71 12.56
C ASP A 18 0.30 7.22 12.60
N GLN A 19 0.84 7.95 11.62
CA GLN A 19 0.49 9.34 11.42
C GLN A 19 -0.85 9.31 10.73
N ASP A 20 -1.82 9.83 11.47
CA ASP A 20 -3.25 9.86 11.20
C ASP A 20 -3.66 10.69 9.97
N VAL A 21 -2.75 10.97 9.03
CA VAL A 21 -2.95 11.98 7.99
C VAL A 21 -2.35 11.55 6.64
N GLY A 22 -3.09 10.72 5.89
CA GLY A 22 -2.86 10.49 4.45
C GLY A 22 -1.46 9.99 4.04
N PRO A 23 -1.21 9.78 2.74
CA PRO A 23 0.15 9.57 2.25
C PRO A 23 0.91 10.90 2.36
N ASN A 24 2.24 10.89 2.49
CA ASN A 24 3.01 12.14 2.40
C ASN A 24 2.95 12.71 0.96
N LEU A 25 1.91 13.49 0.71
CA LEU A 25 1.62 14.17 -0.54
C LEU A 25 2.52 15.38 -0.78
N GLU A 26 3.39 15.76 0.15
CA GLU A 26 4.28 16.91 -0.02
C GLU A 26 5.66 16.50 -0.54
N GLY A 27 5.93 15.20 -0.73
CA GLY A 27 7.26 14.71 -1.06
C GLY A 27 8.21 14.93 0.12
N GLY A 28 8.36 13.91 0.97
CA GLY A 28 9.07 14.06 2.24
C GLY A 28 10.57 14.38 2.14
N THR A 29 11.19 14.53 3.30
CA THR A 29 12.62 14.34 3.55
C THR A 29 12.85 12.92 4.08
N GLN A 30 14.10 12.43 4.15
CA GLN A 30 14.41 11.13 4.76
C GLN A 30 13.80 11.10 6.18
N GLY A 31 12.96 10.10 6.48
CA GLY A 31 12.16 10.01 7.73
C GLY A 31 10.74 10.59 7.70
N ARG A 32 10.30 11.27 6.63
CA ARG A 32 8.90 11.66 6.40
C ARG A 32 8.28 10.94 5.19
N TYR A 33 9.02 10.07 4.52
CA TYR A 33 8.52 9.37 3.33
C TYR A 33 7.58 8.23 3.72
N ASP A 34 6.37 8.20 3.13
CA ASP A 34 5.55 6.99 3.16
C ASP A 34 6.03 6.04 2.07
N GLU A 35 6.51 4.88 2.50
CA GLU A 35 7.08 3.85 1.65
C GLU A 35 6.01 2.85 1.18
N SER A 36 4.83 2.89 1.78
CA SER A 36 3.74 1.98 1.45
C SER A 36 3.02 2.47 0.20
N ALA A 37 2.67 1.55 -0.69
CA ALA A 37 1.59 1.83 -1.64
C ALA A 37 0.28 1.88 -0.86
N ILE A 38 -0.61 2.83 -1.16
CA ILE A 38 -1.88 2.99 -0.46
C ILE A 38 -3.00 3.15 -1.48
N LEU A 39 -4.04 2.34 -1.32
CA LEU A 39 -5.31 2.51 -2.01
C LEU A 39 -6.29 3.21 -1.06
N PHE A 40 -6.89 4.29 -1.53
CA PHE A 40 -8.01 4.97 -0.89
C PHE A 40 -9.27 4.63 -1.65
N GLU A 41 -10.18 3.92 -1.00
CA GLU A 41 -11.54 3.72 -1.48
C GLU A 41 -12.40 4.91 -1.08
N ARG A 42 -13.05 5.49 -2.08
CA ARG A 42 -13.93 6.66 -1.90
C ARG A 42 -15.08 6.61 -2.90
N LYS A 43 -16.15 7.30 -2.54
CA LYS A 43 -17.27 7.57 -3.43
C LYS A 43 -17.64 9.05 -3.38
N TYR A 44 -18.26 9.53 -4.44
CA TYR A 44 -18.99 10.80 -4.44
C TYR A 44 -20.47 10.53 -4.78
N ILE A 45 -21.32 11.48 -4.46
CA ILE A 45 -22.78 11.38 -4.61
C ILE A 45 -23.22 12.26 -5.77
N LEU A 46 -24.02 11.72 -6.68
CA LEU A 46 -24.65 12.47 -7.75
C LEU A 46 -26.00 13.00 -7.27
N VAL A 47 -26.13 14.33 -7.19
CA VAL A 47 -27.38 14.99 -6.84
C VAL A 47 -28.34 14.92 -8.04
N ASP A 48 -29.58 14.48 -7.78
CA ASP A 48 -30.64 14.30 -8.77
C ASP A 48 -30.18 13.48 -10.00
N PRO A 49 -29.77 12.21 -9.80
CA PRO A 49 -29.30 11.37 -10.89
C PRO A 49 -30.42 11.14 -11.89
N ARG A 50 -30.06 10.97 -13.17
CA ARG A 50 -31.03 10.46 -14.14
C ARG A 50 -31.47 9.05 -13.76
N PRO A 51 -32.68 8.60 -14.12
CA PRO A 51 -33.18 7.28 -13.73
C PRO A 51 -32.26 6.10 -14.08
N GLU A 52 -31.46 6.23 -15.14
CA GLU A 52 -30.49 5.23 -15.60
C GLU A 52 -29.09 5.33 -14.97
N GLU A 53 -28.85 6.30 -14.08
CA GLU A 53 -27.54 6.56 -13.47
C GLU A 53 -27.54 6.22 -11.98
N PRO A 54 -26.45 5.58 -11.49
CA PRO A 54 -26.31 5.34 -10.06
C PRO A 54 -26.16 6.68 -9.32
N GLU A 55 -26.66 6.74 -8.09
CA GLU A 55 -26.47 7.87 -7.19
C GLU A 55 -25.03 7.92 -6.68
N GLU A 56 -24.46 6.77 -6.31
CA GLU A 56 -23.07 6.67 -5.86
C GLU A 56 -22.12 6.33 -7.01
N HIS A 57 -20.99 7.04 -7.04
CA HIS A 57 -19.93 6.84 -8.03
C HIS A 57 -18.57 6.68 -7.37
N TRP A 58 -17.71 5.84 -7.95
CA TRP A 58 -16.38 5.56 -7.40
C TRP A 58 -15.38 6.66 -7.77
N ASN A 59 -14.63 7.19 -6.80
CA ASN A 59 -13.53 8.13 -7.01
C ASN A 59 -12.28 7.72 -6.22
N ASP A 60 -11.93 6.43 -6.33
CA ASP A 60 -10.79 5.85 -5.66
C ASP A 60 -9.49 6.61 -5.99
N SER A 61 -8.46 6.42 -5.16
CA SER A 61 -7.12 6.90 -5.51
C SER A 61 -6.06 5.89 -5.08
N ILE A 62 -5.01 5.76 -5.87
CA ILE A 62 -3.86 4.94 -5.51
C ILE A 62 -2.60 5.80 -5.49
N TYR A 63 -1.85 5.68 -4.41
CA TYR A 63 -0.59 6.33 -4.17
C TYR A 63 0.51 5.28 -4.06
N PHE A 64 1.64 5.49 -4.72
CA PHE A 64 2.81 4.64 -4.57
C PHE A 64 4.08 5.35 -5.02
N LYS A 65 5.22 4.79 -4.62
CA LYS A 65 6.55 5.26 -5.03
C LYS A 65 7.03 4.49 -6.24
N ALA A 66 7.53 5.19 -7.25
CA ALA A 66 8.06 4.57 -8.46
C ALA A 66 9.18 5.39 -9.09
N ALA A 67 10.03 4.73 -9.87
CA ALA A 67 10.92 5.42 -10.80
C ALA A 67 10.07 5.96 -11.97
N VAL A 68 10.13 7.27 -12.19
CA VAL A 68 9.36 7.96 -13.22
C VAL A 68 10.28 8.88 -14.01
N GLU A 69 10.16 8.85 -15.33
CA GLU A 69 10.84 9.81 -16.18
C GLU A 69 10.12 11.17 -16.11
N VAL A 70 10.86 12.19 -15.69
CA VAL A 70 10.41 13.58 -15.67
C VAL A 70 11.42 14.42 -16.46
N ASN A 71 10.97 14.94 -17.61
CA ASN A 71 11.76 15.80 -18.49
C ASN A 71 13.08 15.13 -18.93
N GLY A 72 13.03 13.86 -19.35
CA GLY A 72 14.20 13.10 -19.81
C GLY A 72 15.09 12.53 -18.70
N ILE A 73 14.73 12.70 -17.43
CA ILE A 73 15.51 12.21 -16.28
C ILE A 73 14.65 11.25 -15.46
N ILE A 74 15.15 10.04 -15.23
CA ILE A 74 14.52 9.08 -14.32
C ILE A 74 14.73 9.56 -12.89
N ARG A 75 13.62 9.74 -12.16
CA ARG A 75 13.61 10.18 -10.77
C ARG A 75 12.74 9.24 -9.95
N LEU A 76 13.15 8.99 -8.72
CA LEU A 76 12.30 8.33 -7.75
C LEU A 76 11.26 9.35 -7.25
N ALA A 77 9.98 9.04 -7.42
CA ALA A 77 8.89 9.99 -7.18
C ALA A 77 7.70 9.31 -6.50
N ASN A 78 6.93 10.13 -5.79
CA ASN A 78 5.60 9.76 -5.33
C ASN A 78 4.61 9.98 -6.47
N VAL A 79 3.88 8.94 -6.82
CA VAL A 79 2.89 8.93 -7.90
C VAL A 79 1.53 8.68 -7.31
N GLU A 80 0.56 9.48 -7.75
CA GLU A 80 -0.82 9.31 -7.35
C GLU A 80 -1.73 9.38 -8.57
N TYR A 81 -2.71 8.48 -8.65
CA TYR A 81 -3.77 8.51 -9.64
C TYR A 81 -5.10 8.73 -8.92
N PHE A 82 -5.90 9.68 -9.40
CA PHE A 82 -7.21 10.00 -8.82
C PHE A 82 -8.10 10.75 -9.80
N LEU A 83 -9.41 10.70 -9.54
CA LEU A 83 -10.41 11.49 -10.25
C LEU A 83 -10.45 12.92 -9.68
N ALA A 84 -10.42 13.92 -10.56
CA ALA A 84 -10.38 15.33 -10.20
C ALA A 84 -11.51 16.12 -10.85
N ASP A 85 -11.95 17.15 -10.15
CA ASP A 85 -12.82 18.21 -10.67
C ASP A 85 -11.97 19.39 -11.16
N PRO A 86 -11.94 19.68 -12.48
CA PRO A 86 -11.17 20.79 -13.03
C PRO A 86 -11.50 22.15 -12.41
N ARG A 87 -12.74 22.37 -11.98
CA ARG A 87 -13.17 23.66 -11.39
C ARG A 87 -12.40 23.96 -10.11
N LYS A 88 -12.06 22.91 -9.35
CA LYS A 88 -11.25 23.01 -8.13
C LYS A 88 -9.76 23.21 -8.40
N LEU A 89 -9.30 23.00 -9.64
CA LEU A 89 -7.94 23.35 -10.05
C LEU A 89 -7.81 24.85 -10.35
N GLU A 90 -8.87 25.46 -10.86
CA GLU A 90 -8.91 26.87 -11.26
C GLU A 90 -9.13 27.82 -10.07
N ILE A 91 -9.86 27.36 -9.05
CA ILE A 91 -10.09 28.12 -7.81
C ILE A 91 -8.80 28.02 -6.97
N GLY A 92 -7.93 29.02 -7.14
CA GLY A 92 -6.62 29.14 -6.47
C GLY A 92 -6.62 29.13 -4.93
N ASP A 93 -7.79 29.02 -4.29
CA ASP A 93 -7.99 28.95 -2.83
C ASP A 93 -8.17 27.52 -2.27
N SER A 94 -8.27 26.48 -3.10
CA SER A 94 -8.18 25.09 -2.63
C SER A 94 -6.72 24.66 -2.47
N ALA A 95 -5.98 25.38 -1.62
CA ALA A 95 -4.58 25.15 -1.32
C ALA A 95 -4.36 23.73 -0.75
N GLY A 96 -4.09 22.75 -1.63
CA GLY A 96 -3.54 21.45 -1.23
C GLY A 96 -4.21 20.20 -1.79
N LEU A 97 -5.38 20.29 -2.44
CA LEU A 97 -6.11 19.09 -2.87
C LEU A 97 -5.96 18.70 -4.34
N ASP A 98 -5.25 19.48 -5.17
CA ASP A 98 -4.98 19.14 -6.58
C ASP A 98 -6.24 18.74 -7.39
N GLY A 99 -7.38 19.38 -7.08
CA GLY A 99 -8.66 19.09 -7.72
C GLY A 99 -9.38 17.83 -7.23
N LYS A 100 -8.88 17.16 -6.19
CA LYS A 100 -9.51 15.95 -5.62
C LYS A 100 -10.96 16.20 -5.21
N ILE A 101 -11.76 15.19 -5.46
CA ILE A 101 -13.13 15.07 -4.98
C ILE A 101 -13.07 14.40 -3.61
N SER A 102 -13.71 14.99 -2.62
CA SER A 102 -13.79 14.41 -1.28
C SER A 102 -14.72 13.19 -1.28
N ALA A 103 -14.58 12.32 -0.28
CA ALA A 103 -15.58 11.28 -0.08
C ALA A 103 -16.93 11.91 0.30
N ASP A 104 -18.01 11.30 -0.17
CA ASP A 104 -19.40 11.73 0.02
C ASP A 104 -19.69 13.15 -0.49
N GLU A 105 -18.81 13.69 -1.35
CA GLU A 105 -19.04 14.98 -1.97
C GLU A 105 -20.21 14.91 -2.96
N GLU A 106 -21.13 15.85 -2.82
CA GLU A 106 -22.26 16.01 -3.71
C GLU A 106 -21.85 16.77 -4.98
N LEU A 107 -22.00 16.13 -6.13
CA LEU A 107 -21.80 16.72 -7.45
C LEU A 107 -23.12 16.73 -8.21
N THR A 108 -23.37 17.79 -8.97
CA THR A 108 -24.53 17.81 -9.88
C THR A 108 -24.27 16.95 -11.11
N TYR A 109 -25.35 16.62 -11.83
CA TYR A 109 -25.27 15.92 -13.11
C TYR A 109 -24.26 16.53 -14.10
N GLN A 110 -24.16 17.85 -14.19
CA GLN A 110 -23.27 18.49 -15.15
C GLN A 110 -21.81 18.44 -14.71
N GLU A 111 -21.57 18.50 -13.40
CA GLU A 111 -20.24 18.53 -12.81
C GLU A 111 -19.54 17.17 -12.91
N SER A 112 -20.28 16.08 -12.70
CA SER A 112 -19.75 14.72 -12.83
C SER A 112 -19.26 14.41 -14.25
N ARG A 113 -19.70 15.18 -15.25
CA ARG A 113 -19.41 14.97 -16.67
C ARG A 113 -18.15 15.67 -17.15
N SER A 114 -17.66 16.65 -16.40
CA SER A 114 -16.41 17.35 -16.69
C SER A 114 -15.22 16.83 -15.88
N LEU A 115 -15.38 15.78 -15.10
CA LEU A 115 -14.31 15.20 -14.29
C LEU A 115 -13.21 14.58 -15.17
N VAL A 116 -11.98 14.59 -14.63
CA VAL A 116 -10.77 14.15 -15.33
C VAL A 116 -9.95 13.21 -14.47
N LEU A 117 -9.36 12.17 -15.07
CA LEU A 117 -8.41 11.29 -14.41
C LEU A 117 -7.02 11.92 -14.46
N LEU A 118 -6.45 12.23 -13.29
CA LEU A 118 -5.12 12.83 -13.17
C LEU A 118 -4.09 11.83 -12.65
N LYS A 119 -2.85 12.03 -13.11
CA LYS A 119 -1.63 11.50 -12.52
C LYS A 119 -0.83 12.65 -11.94
N VAL A 120 -0.57 12.62 -10.64
CA VAL A 120 0.29 13.61 -9.97
C VAL A 120 1.60 12.96 -9.58
N ILE A 121 2.70 13.57 -10.02
CA ILE A 121 4.07 13.12 -9.76
C ILE A 121 4.74 14.17 -8.87
N ARG A 122 5.23 13.74 -7.71
CA ARG A 122 5.88 14.61 -6.73
C ARG A 122 7.29 14.08 -6.47
N TYR A 123 8.29 14.91 -6.72
CA TYR A 123 9.70 14.50 -6.66
C TYR A 123 10.58 15.58 -6.05
N VAL A 124 11.67 15.16 -5.43
CA VAL A 124 12.70 16.09 -4.94
C VAL A 124 13.64 16.42 -6.09
N ASP A 125 13.87 17.71 -6.32
CA ASP A 125 14.84 18.17 -7.31
C ASP A 125 16.20 18.41 -6.64
N LEU A 126 16.94 17.31 -6.46
CA LEU A 126 18.32 17.36 -5.98
C LEU A 126 19.28 17.58 -7.16
N GLY A 127 20.18 18.54 -7.00
CA GLY A 127 21.26 18.89 -7.90
C GLY A 127 22.52 19.30 -7.14
N LEU A 128 23.60 19.53 -7.87
CA LEU A 128 24.92 19.86 -7.30
C LEU A 128 24.92 21.09 -6.38
N ASN A 129 23.95 21.99 -6.54
CA ASN A 129 23.88 23.24 -5.79
C ASN A 129 23.00 23.16 -4.52
N ASN A 130 22.24 22.07 -4.32
CA ASN A 130 21.30 21.94 -3.20
C ASN A 130 21.33 20.57 -2.51
N TYR A 131 22.23 19.66 -2.91
CA TYR A 131 22.37 18.33 -2.28
C TYR A 131 22.79 18.36 -0.79
N ARG A 132 23.36 19.47 -0.30
CA ARG A 132 23.69 19.70 1.12
C ARG A 132 22.75 20.69 1.81
N SER A 133 21.70 21.14 1.11
CA SER A 133 20.73 22.08 1.64
C SER A 133 19.88 21.41 2.72
N THR A 134 19.59 22.14 3.80
CA THR A 134 18.55 21.77 4.76
C THR A 134 17.14 22.05 4.23
N GLU A 135 17.01 22.87 3.18
CA GLU A 135 15.76 23.11 2.48
C GLU A 135 15.61 22.12 1.31
N VAL A 136 14.61 21.25 1.42
CA VAL A 136 14.22 20.30 0.37
C VAL A 136 13.06 20.91 -0.42
N ARG A 137 13.28 21.17 -1.72
CA ARG A 137 12.23 21.68 -2.61
C ARG A 137 11.58 20.52 -3.36
N VAL A 138 10.28 20.35 -3.15
CA VAL A 138 9.50 19.35 -3.86
C VAL A 138 8.86 19.98 -5.08
N ARG A 139 9.03 19.30 -6.21
CA ARG A 139 8.41 19.66 -7.47
C ARG A 139 7.19 18.76 -7.69
N LYS A 140 6.12 19.37 -8.19
CA LYS A 140 4.89 18.69 -8.57
C LYS A 140 4.69 18.82 -10.07
N LYS A 141 4.39 17.69 -10.73
CA LYS A 141 3.97 17.64 -12.13
C LYS A 141 2.62 16.93 -12.19
N ILE A 142 1.62 17.62 -12.74
CA ILE A 142 0.26 17.09 -12.94
C ILE A 142 0.13 16.72 -14.42
N VAL A 143 -0.42 15.54 -14.70
CA VAL A 143 -0.67 15.04 -16.04
C VAL A 143 -2.11 14.56 -16.11
N GLU A 144 -2.89 15.11 -17.04
CA GLU A 144 -4.21 14.59 -17.36
C GLU A 144 -4.07 13.34 -18.24
N LEU A 145 -4.74 12.25 -17.83
CA LEU A 145 -4.69 10.97 -18.54
C LEU A 145 -5.93 10.76 -19.42
N CYS A 146 -7.09 11.21 -18.93
CA CYS A 146 -8.37 10.98 -19.58
C CYS A 146 -9.39 12.01 -19.09
N SER A 147 -10.20 12.54 -20.01
CA SER A 147 -11.29 13.47 -19.72
C SER A 147 -12.66 12.77 -19.79
N ASN A 148 -13.68 13.41 -19.23
CA ASN A 148 -15.07 12.91 -19.19
C ASN A 148 -15.19 11.55 -18.47
N VAL A 149 -14.53 11.42 -17.33
CA VAL A 149 -14.53 10.20 -16.51
C VAL A 149 -15.52 10.35 -15.36
N THR A 150 -16.51 9.48 -15.22
CA THR A 150 -17.46 9.54 -14.09
C THR A 150 -17.08 8.61 -12.95
N ASP A 151 -16.34 7.53 -13.22
CA ASP A 151 -15.98 6.58 -12.18
C ASP A 151 -14.53 6.15 -12.35
N PHE A 152 -13.81 6.12 -11.24
CA PHE A 152 -12.51 5.50 -11.13
C PHE A 152 -12.50 4.56 -9.93
N ARG A 153 -12.41 3.26 -10.22
CA ARG A 153 -12.43 2.19 -9.22
C ARG A 153 -11.16 1.36 -9.30
N ILE A 154 -10.60 1.04 -8.15
CA ILE A 154 -9.42 0.19 -8.03
C ILE A 154 -9.71 -0.92 -7.02
N GLU A 155 -9.49 -2.15 -7.45
CA GLU A 155 -9.60 -3.33 -6.59
C GLU A 155 -8.28 -4.07 -6.61
N TYR A 156 -7.95 -4.75 -5.52
CA TYR A 156 -6.76 -5.59 -5.40
C TYR A 156 -7.17 -7.04 -5.25
N TYR A 157 -6.35 -7.93 -5.80
CA TYR A 157 -6.53 -9.35 -5.61
C TYR A 157 -6.01 -9.75 -4.24
N TYR A 158 -6.87 -10.35 -3.43
CA TYR A 158 -6.53 -10.89 -2.12
C TYR A 158 -6.90 -12.36 -2.10
N ASP A 159 -5.99 -13.16 -1.56
CA ASP A 159 -6.16 -14.59 -1.41
C ASP A 159 -5.48 -15.04 -0.12
N ASN A 160 -6.26 -15.66 0.76
CA ASN A 160 -5.76 -16.23 2.00
C ASN A 160 -5.65 -17.75 1.83
N GLN A 161 -4.45 -18.20 1.49
CA GLN A 161 -4.13 -19.62 1.27
C GLN A 161 -4.37 -20.54 2.49
N PHE A 162 -4.65 -19.99 3.68
CA PHE A 162 -4.91 -20.75 4.91
C PHE A 162 -6.38 -20.79 5.32
N ASP A 163 -7.26 -20.27 4.48
CA ASP A 163 -8.71 -20.25 4.68
C ASP A 163 -9.43 -20.97 3.52
N ASP A 164 -10.68 -21.38 3.74
CA ASP A 164 -11.48 -22.09 2.73
C ASP A 164 -12.21 -21.15 1.76
N ARG A 165 -12.11 -19.84 1.97
CA ARG A 165 -12.75 -18.81 1.15
C ARG A 165 -11.94 -18.54 -0.12
N PRO A 166 -12.60 -18.48 -1.29
CA PRO A 166 -11.90 -18.24 -2.55
C PRO A 166 -11.31 -16.83 -2.61
N GLY A 167 -10.04 -16.72 -3.05
CA GLY A 167 -9.42 -15.44 -3.36
C GLY A 167 -10.10 -14.71 -4.53
N GLY A 168 -10.03 -13.38 -4.52
CA GLY A 168 -10.73 -12.55 -5.50
C GLY A 168 -10.32 -11.09 -5.49
N PHE A 169 -10.83 -10.33 -6.46
CA PHE A 169 -10.71 -8.87 -6.47
C PHE A 169 -11.65 -8.28 -5.42
N MET A 170 -11.11 -7.43 -4.55
CA MET A 170 -11.85 -6.76 -3.50
C MET A 170 -11.42 -5.31 -3.31
N SER A 171 -12.30 -4.55 -2.66
CA SER A 171 -12.05 -3.20 -2.14
C SER A 171 -11.76 -3.27 -0.63
N PRO A 172 -11.19 -2.20 -0.04
CA PRO A 172 -11.05 -2.08 1.41
C PRO A 172 -12.34 -2.38 2.19
N SER A 173 -13.51 -1.92 1.73
CA SER A 173 -14.83 -2.17 2.33
C SER A 173 -15.23 -3.65 2.31
N VAL A 174 -14.87 -4.37 1.26
CA VAL A 174 -15.09 -5.82 1.19
C VAL A 174 -14.12 -6.55 2.12
N GLU A 175 -12.85 -6.12 2.20
CA GLU A 175 -11.85 -6.74 3.07
C GLU A 175 -12.24 -6.67 4.57
N ILE A 176 -12.86 -5.57 5.02
CA ILE A 176 -13.31 -5.42 6.41
C ILE A 176 -14.60 -6.17 6.73
N THR A 177 -15.31 -6.68 5.73
CA THR A 177 -16.58 -7.38 5.92
C THR A 177 -16.31 -8.86 6.26
N PRO A 178 -16.44 -9.28 7.53
CA PRO A 178 -15.95 -10.59 7.98
C PRO A 178 -16.67 -11.79 7.35
N GLU A 179 -17.86 -11.57 6.80
CA GLU A 179 -18.64 -12.58 6.06
C GLU A 179 -18.04 -12.84 4.68
N LEU A 180 -17.34 -11.86 4.10
CA LEU A 180 -16.79 -11.93 2.74
C LEU A 180 -15.33 -12.38 2.75
N VAL A 181 -14.52 -11.90 3.71
CA VAL A 181 -13.07 -12.10 3.73
C VAL A 181 -12.55 -12.27 5.15
N ILE A 182 -11.59 -13.17 5.34
CA ILE A 182 -10.78 -13.22 6.56
C ILE A 182 -9.55 -12.34 6.35
N SER A 183 -9.62 -11.09 6.80
CA SER A 183 -8.56 -10.09 6.67
C SER A 183 -7.57 -10.08 7.85
N GLU A 184 -6.32 -9.71 7.54
CA GLU A 184 -5.27 -9.35 8.50
C GLU A 184 -5.48 -7.96 9.15
N ASP A 185 -6.32 -7.13 8.55
CA ASP A 185 -6.49 -5.69 8.82
C ASP A 185 -7.96 -5.36 9.15
N ARG A 186 -8.50 -6.12 10.11
CA ARG A 186 -9.93 -6.05 10.49
C ARG A 186 -10.35 -4.72 11.13
N ASP A 187 -9.38 -3.92 11.55
CA ASP A 187 -9.60 -2.64 12.23
C ASP A 187 -9.47 -1.44 11.29
N LEU A 188 -9.46 -1.66 9.96
CA LEU A 188 -9.60 -0.59 8.98
C LEU A 188 -10.89 0.20 9.25
N ARG A 189 -10.75 1.44 9.69
CA ARG A 189 -11.86 2.34 9.99
C ARG A 189 -11.99 3.40 8.91
N PRO A 190 -13.21 3.70 8.44
CA PRO A 190 -13.42 4.82 7.55
C PRO A 190 -13.06 6.12 8.27
N ARG A 191 -12.36 7.01 7.58
CA ARG A 191 -12.06 8.37 8.05
C ARG A 191 -12.54 9.35 7.00
N ASN A 192 -13.44 10.24 7.39
CA ASN A 192 -14.05 11.21 6.47
C ASN A 192 -14.54 10.54 5.19
N GLY A 193 -15.36 9.49 5.31
CA GLY A 193 -15.89 8.71 4.18
C GLY A 193 -14.87 7.88 3.39
N THR A 194 -13.57 7.91 3.75
CA THR A 194 -12.50 7.20 3.03
C THR A 194 -12.03 5.96 3.80
N LEU A 195 -11.94 4.81 3.12
CA LEU A 195 -11.19 3.65 3.61
C LEU A 195 -9.81 3.62 2.94
N ALA A 196 -8.75 3.35 3.70
CA ALA A 196 -7.38 3.38 3.20
C ALA A 196 -6.68 2.06 3.47
N LYS A 197 -6.37 1.29 2.42
CA LYS A 197 -5.59 0.06 2.52
C LYS A 197 -4.13 0.34 2.20
N LYS A 198 -3.25 0.08 3.16
CA LYS A 198 -1.79 0.11 2.95
C LYS A 198 -1.31 -1.25 2.46
N PHE A 199 -0.56 -1.26 1.36
CA PHE A 199 0.16 -2.42 0.83
C PHE A 199 1.61 -2.36 1.31
N LEU A 200 1.75 -2.67 2.59
CA LEU A 200 3.00 -2.88 3.29
C LEU A 200 2.65 -3.75 4.49
N TYR A 201 3.22 -4.95 4.57
CA TYR A 201 3.09 -5.74 5.78
C TYR A 201 4.05 -5.26 6.85
N GLY A 202 3.59 -5.24 8.09
CA GLY A 202 4.49 -5.15 9.23
C GLY A 202 5.05 -3.74 9.50
N GLY A 203 4.18 -2.73 9.45
CA GLY A 203 4.27 -1.64 10.43
C GLY A 203 3.62 -2.04 11.77
N PHE A 204 3.48 -3.34 12.04
CA PHE A 204 2.68 -3.84 13.15
C PHE A 204 3.53 -3.93 14.42
N GLN A 205 3.26 -3.02 15.36
CA GLN A 205 3.67 -3.24 16.76
C GLN A 205 2.78 -4.33 17.34
N SER A 206 3.29 -5.57 17.38
CA SER A 206 2.57 -6.65 18.04
C SER A 206 2.57 -6.43 19.54
N THR A 207 1.41 -6.09 20.11
CA THR A 207 1.16 -6.24 21.56
C THR A 207 1.12 -7.71 21.97
N LEU A 208 0.94 -8.62 21.01
CA LEU A 208 0.95 -10.07 21.21
C LEU A 208 2.39 -10.60 21.19
N ARG A 209 2.78 -11.38 22.20
CA ARG A 209 4.11 -12.01 22.27
C ARG A 209 4.31 -12.95 21.08
N THR A 210 5.09 -12.48 20.12
CA THR A 210 5.66 -13.27 19.02
C THR A 210 6.90 -13.98 19.51
N ASN A 211 7.02 -15.27 19.19
CA ASN A 211 8.18 -16.05 19.61
C ASN A 211 8.81 -16.69 18.37
N ALA A 212 10.14 -16.57 18.27
CA ALA A 212 10.92 -17.46 17.43
C ALA A 212 11.25 -18.73 18.23
N ARG A 213 11.19 -19.89 17.59
CA ARG A 213 11.66 -21.16 18.14
C ARG A 213 12.90 -21.61 17.40
N ALA A 214 13.89 -22.07 18.15
CA ALA A 214 15.12 -22.58 17.59
C ALA A 214 14.85 -23.68 16.56
N GLY A 215 15.68 -23.71 15.52
CA GLY A 215 15.66 -24.80 14.55
C GLY A 215 16.04 -26.09 15.26
N VAL A 216 15.17 -27.10 15.20
CA VAL A 216 15.42 -28.41 15.82
C VAL A 216 15.83 -29.42 14.77
N ARG A 217 16.78 -30.28 15.12
CA ARG A 217 17.10 -31.43 14.29
C ARG A 217 15.94 -32.41 14.35
N ASN A 218 15.36 -32.73 13.21
CA ASN A 218 14.41 -33.83 13.09
C ASN A 218 15.17 -35.14 13.38
N LEU A 219 14.88 -35.77 14.52
CA LEU A 219 15.57 -36.98 14.96
C LEU A 219 15.23 -38.21 14.10
N THR A 220 14.14 -38.15 13.34
CA THR A 220 13.67 -39.24 12.47
C THR A 220 14.25 -39.13 11.07
N THR A 221 14.29 -37.93 10.47
CA THR A 221 14.83 -37.72 9.11
C THR A 221 16.30 -37.30 9.11
N GLY A 222 16.83 -36.85 10.26
CA GLY A 222 18.18 -36.32 10.41
C GLY A 222 18.35 -34.87 9.93
N GLU A 223 17.33 -34.28 9.32
CA GLU A 223 17.33 -32.94 8.75
C GLU A 223 17.28 -31.85 9.82
N ASN A 224 17.95 -30.71 9.57
CA ASN A 224 17.81 -29.53 10.43
C ASN A 224 16.58 -28.75 10.00
N LEU A 225 15.59 -28.64 10.88
CA LEU A 225 14.45 -27.76 10.64
C LEU A 225 14.89 -26.30 10.86
N PRO A 226 14.50 -25.37 9.98
CA PRO A 226 14.85 -23.97 10.14
C PRO A 226 14.17 -23.35 11.36
N VAL A 227 14.69 -22.20 11.81
CA VAL A 227 14.07 -21.41 12.89
C VAL A 227 12.64 -21.04 12.50
N GLN A 228 11.73 -21.27 13.44
CA GLN A 228 10.30 -21.13 13.24
C GLN A 228 9.80 -19.85 13.92
N PHE A 229 9.14 -18.99 13.16
CA PHE A 229 8.47 -17.81 13.69
C PHE A 229 6.99 -18.06 13.87
N ASN A 230 6.49 -17.80 15.08
CA ASN A 230 5.11 -18.08 15.44
C ASN A 230 4.38 -16.84 15.96
N TYR A 231 3.17 -16.65 15.46
CA TYR A 231 2.13 -15.93 16.17
C TYR A 231 1.26 -16.94 16.93
N THR A 232 1.17 -16.76 18.24
CA THR A 232 0.45 -17.68 19.12
C THR A 232 -1.04 -17.82 18.74
N ASN A 233 -1.66 -16.81 18.11
CA ASN A 233 -3.12 -16.73 17.94
C ASN A 233 -3.62 -16.24 16.56
N SER A 234 -2.86 -16.28 15.47
CA SER A 234 -3.42 -15.96 14.14
C SER A 234 -2.68 -16.65 12.99
N ARG A 235 -3.43 -17.42 12.18
CA ARG A 235 -2.96 -18.02 10.91
C ARG A 235 -3.07 -17.07 9.73
N ILE A 236 -3.77 -15.95 9.93
CA ILE A 236 -4.10 -14.99 8.88
C ILE A 236 -2.87 -14.13 8.60
N LYS A 237 -2.10 -13.79 9.63
CA LYS A 237 -0.87 -13.01 9.49
C LYS A 237 0.07 -13.75 8.53
N PHE A 238 0.55 -13.03 7.50
CA PHE A 238 1.41 -13.55 6.44
C PHE A 238 0.75 -14.42 5.37
N SER A 239 -0.58 -14.46 5.32
CA SER A 239 -1.31 -15.24 4.32
C SER A 239 -0.86 -14.95 2.89
N GLN A 240 -0.44 -13.70 2.62
CA GLN A 240 -0.04 -13.28 1.29
C GLN A 240 1.48 -13.36 1.04
N LEU A 241 2.32 -13.70 2.04
CA LEU A 241 3.74 -13.94 1.82
C LEU A 241 3.95 -15.23 1.02
N ARG A 242 4.85 -15.19 0.04
CA ARG A 242 5.21 -16.31 -0.84
C ARG A 242 6.69 -16.66 -0.76
N PRO A 243 7.07 -17.94 -0.91
CA PRO A 243 8.47 -18.36 -0.92
C PRO A 243 9.32 -17.42 -1.80
N GLY A 244 10.39 -16.86 -1.23
CA GLY A 244 11.26 -15.87 -1.87
C GLY A 244 11.04 -14.42 -1.42
N ASP A 245 9.91 -14.10 -0.78
CA ASP A 245 9.64 -12.75 -0.27
C ASP A 245 10.65 -12.35 0.81
N LYS A 246 10.96 -11.05 0.86
CA LYS A 246 11.87 -10.46 1.84
C LYS A 246 11.10 -9.86 3.02
N LEU A 247 11.59 -10.13 4.21
CA LEU A 247 11.11 -9.52 5.44
C LEU A 247 12.29 -9.05 6.30
N TYR A 248 12.18 -7.86 6.87
CA TYR A 248 13.09 -7.38 7.89
C TYR A 248 12.49 -7.70 9.25
N ILE A 249 13.29 -8.28 10.14
CA ILE A 249 12.90 -8.64 11.50
C ILE A 249 13.85 -7.94 12.46
N TRP A 250 13.32 -7.34 13.51
CA TRP A 250 14.12 -6.68 14.53
C TRP A 250 13.53 -6.85 15.94
N THR A 251 14.29 -6.44 16.94
CA THR A 251 13.99 -6.71 18.36
C THR A 251 13.80 -5.44 19.17
N ASP A 252 12.80 -5.40 20.05
CA ASP A 252 12.56 -4.28 20.99
C ASP A 252 13.44 -4.31 22.27
N GLY A 253 14.49 -5.13 22.27
CA GLY A 253 15.33 -5.40 23.44
C GLY A 253 14.87 -6.63 24.24
N GLY A 254 15.84 -7.36 24.79
CA GLY A 254 15.61 -8.60 25.55
C GLY A 254 15.58 -9.88 24.71
N SER A 255 15.48 -9.76 23.38
CA SER A 255 15.61 -10.87 22.43
C SER A 255 17.07 -11.05 21.98
N THR A 256 17.49 -12.29 21.76
CA THR A 256 18.79 -12.66 21.18
C THR A 256 18.70 -12.89 19.67
N PHE A 257 17.52 -12.67 19.09
CA PHE A 257 17.27 -12.82 17.68
C PHE A 257 18.02 -11.74 16.88
N PRO A 258 18.76 -12.09 15.82
CA PRO A 258 19.49 -11.11 15.03
C PRO A 258 18.52 -10.20 14.26
N SER A 259 18.65 -8.88 14.46
CA SER A 259 17.95 -7.90 13.63
C SER A 259 18.58 -7.87 12.23
N ALA A 260 17.83 -8.31 11.22
CA ALA A 260 18.33 -8.46 9.85
C ALA A 260 17.20 -8.62 8.82
N GLU A 261 17.57 -8.58 7.54
CA GLU A 261 16.71 -9.03 6.45
C GLU A 261 16.79 -10.55 6.30
N PHE A 262 15.63 -11.17 6.14
CA PHE A 262 15.46 -12.59 5.90
C PHE A 262 14.61 -12.84 4.65
N THR A 263 14.78 -14.01 4.08
CA THR A 263 14.02 -14.50 2.93
C THR A 263 13.09 -15.60 3.38
N MET A 264 11.82 -15.50 3.03
CA MET A 264 10.85 -16.54 3.37
C MET A 264 11.12 -17.81 2.56
N LEU A 265 11.32 -18.93 3.27
CA LEU A 265 11.50 -20.25 2.67
C LEU A 265 10.14 -20.88 2.34
N TYR A 266 9.25 -20.94 3.32
CA TYR A 266 7.83 -21.28 3.14
C TYR A 266 7.00 -20.77 4.32
N ASN A 267 5.69 -20.67 4.10
CA ASN A 267 4.71 -20.37 5.13
C ASN A 267 3.80 -21.59 5.30
N GLU A 268 3.76 -22.14 6.51
CA GLU A 268 2.92 -23.30 6.83
C GLU A 268 1.94 -22.92 7.94
N ALA A 269 0.67 -22.72 7.58
CA ALA A 269 -0.41 -22.39 8.51
C ALA A 269 -0.12 -21.16 9.40
N GLY A 270 0.46 -20.10 8.82
CA GLY A 270 0.84 -18.86 9.53
C GLY A 270 2.15 -18.95 10.31
N ARG A 271 2.97 -19.98 10.03
CA ARG A 271 4.31 -20.15 10.59
C ARG A 271 5.33 -19.84 9.50
N LEU A 272 6.19 -18.87 9.78
CA LEU A 272 7.25 -18.52 8.84
C LEU A 272 8.50 -19.33 9.11
N PHE A 273 9.05 -19.86 8.02
CA PHE A 273 10.35 -20.50 7.98
C PHE A 273 11.26 -19.66 7.10
N LEU A 274 12.45 -19.34 7.61
CA LEU A 274 13.39 -18.45 6.95
C LEU A 274 14.52 -19.25 6.30
N LYS A 275 15.00 -18.75 5.16
CA LYS A 275 16.03 -19.42 4.36
C LYS A 275 17.41 -19.29 4.99
N GLU A 276 17.69 -18.15 5.62
CA GLU A 276 18.98 -17.84 6.21
C GLU A 276 19.18 -18.66 7.50
N PRO A 277 20.40 -19.18 7.73
CA PRO A 277 20.72 -19.86 8.97
C PRO A 277 20.71 -18.84 10.11
N ILE A 278 19.90 -19.10 11.13
CA ILE A 278 19.83 -18.28 12.34
C ILE A 278 20.56 -19.01 13.45
N ASN A 279 21.51 -18.34 14.09
CA ASN A 279 22.20 -18.91 15.23
C ASN A 279 21.25 -18.94 16.44
N SER A 280 20.70 -20.12 16.71
CA SER A 280 19.82 -20.38 17.86
C SER A 280 20.49 -21.19 18.97
N SER A 281 21.82 -21.34 18.97
CA SER A 281 22.51 -22.20 19.96
C SER A 281 22.42 -21.69 21.40
N GLY A 282 22.04 -20.42 21.60
CA GLY A 282 21.95 -19.77 22.91
C GLY A 282 20.54 -19.62 23.46
N TRP A 283 19.52 -20.14 22.77
CA TRP A 283 18.11 -19.97 23.17
C TRP A 283 17.22 -21.05 22.56
N ASP A 284 16.27 -21.59 23.34
CA ASP A 284 15.28 -22.56 22.84
C ASP A 284 14.03 -21.86 22.29
N GLN A 285 13.66 -20.75 22.93
CA GLN A 285 12.56 -19.89 22.55
C GLN A 285 12.96 -18.44 22.80
N ASP A 286 12.69 -17.57 21.84
CA ASP A 286 12.91 -16.14 22.00
C ASP A 286 11.96 -15.57 23.08
N PRO A 287 12.45 -14.77 24.04
CA PRO A 287 11.64 -14.24 25.15
C PRO A 287 10.58 -13.22 24.72
N GLY A 288 10.58 -12.78 23.45
CA GLY A 288 9.54 -11.96 22.83
C GLY A 288 10.04 -10.59 22.37
N GLY A 289 9.16 -9.83 21.73
CA GLY A 289 9.45 -8.46 21.26
C GLY A 289 9.97 -8.37 19.82
N LEU A 290 9.70 -9.40 19.01
CA LEU A 290 10.05 -9.40 17.58
C LEU A 290 9.07 -8.53 16.80
N ARG A 291 9.62 -7.56 16.07
CA ARG A 291 8.93 -6.78 15.06
C ARG A 291 9.34 -7.27 13.68
N PHE A 292 8.44 -7.15 12.72
CA PHE A 292 8.71 -7.53 11.35
C PHE A 292 8.08 -6.53 10.41
N ARG A 293 8.69 -6.39 9.23
CA ARG A 293 8.21 -5.58 8.10
C ARG A 293 8.50 -6.34 6.82
N ALA A 294 7.51 -6.45 5.95
CA ALA A 294 7.67 -7.07 4.64
C ALA A 294 6.93 -6.20 3.62
N ALA A 295 7.58 -5.90 2.48
CA ALA A 295 6.86 -5.28 1.39
C ALA A 295 5.88 -6.32 0.84
N TYR A 296 4.60 -5.94 0.75
CA TYR A 296 3.63 -6.70 -0.01
C TYR A 296 2.94 -5.80 -0.99
N VAL A 297 2.88 -6.29 -2.22
CA VAL A 297 2.06 -5.72 -3.27
C VAL A 297 1.12 -6.83 -3.72
N PRO A 298 -0.21 -6.58 -3.78
CA PRO A 298 -1.17 -7.52 -4.32
C PRO A 298 -0.71 -8.07 -5.66
N PRO A 299 -0.87 -9.38 -5.93
CA PRO A 299 -0.39 -10.00 -7.17
C PRO A 299 -1.05 -9.40 -8.42
N GLN A 300 -2.24 -8.81 -8.25
CA GLN A 300 -2.98 -8.14 -9.31
C GLN A 300 -3.81 -6.99 -8.76
N PHE A 301 -3.99 -5.96 -9.59
CA PHE A 301 -4.97 -4.90 -9.41
C PHE A 301 -5.96 -4.94 -10.58
N ARG A 302 -7.25 -4.75 -10.30
CA ARG A 302 -8.27 -4.49 -11.32
C ARG A 302 -8.64 -3.02 -11.27
N ILE A 303 -8.36 -2.33 -12.36
CA ILE A 303 -8.64 -0.90 -12.51
C ILE A 303 -9.81 -0.77 -13.47
N SER A 304 -10.86 -0.07 -13.05
CA SER A 304 -12.02 0.23 -13.88
C SER A 304 -12.22 1.74 -13.98
N VAL A 305 -12.41 2.22 -15.21
CA VAL A 305 -12.67 3.63 -15.51
C VAL A 305 -13.95 3.71 -16.32
N ARG A 306 -14.94 4.48 -15.85
CA ARG A 306 -16.16 4.76 -16.63
C ARG A 306 -15.99 6.10 -17.35
N VAL A 307 -15.98 6.05 -18.67
CA VAL A 307 -15.68 7.19 -19.55
C VAL A 307 -16.89 7.46 -20.44
N LEU A 308 -17.10 8.72 -20.76
CA LEU A 308 -18.15 9.19 -21.65
C LEU A 308 -17.58 9.50 -23.03
N ASN A 309 -18.45 9.55 -24.03
CA ASN A 309 -18.08 10.05 -25.34
C ASN A 309 -17.80 11.57 -25.31
N GLU A 310 -17.29 12.12 -26.40
CA GLU A 310 -16.97 13.57 -26.54
C GLU A 310 -18.16 14.49 -26.29
N LYS A 311 -19.39 14.00 -26.44
CA LYS A 311 -20.63 14.73 -26.15
C LYS A 311 -21.07 14.57 -24.69
N GLN A 312 -20.21 14.01 -23.84
CA GLN A 312 -20.47 13.71 -22.43
C GLN A 312 -21.69 12.79 -22.20
N LYS A 313 -21.92 11.88 -23.15
CA LYS A 313 -23.04 10.91 -23.15
C LYS A 313 -22.50 9.49 -23.26
N GLU A 314 -23.40 8.51 -23.14
CA GLU A 314 -23.14 7.09 -23.44
C GLU A 314 -21.92 6.52 -22.69
N PRO A 315 -22.05 6.27 -21.38
CA PRO A 315 -20.95 5.77 -20.59
C PRO A 315 -20.49 4.39 -21.04
N ARG A 316 -19.17 4.20 -21.05
CA ARG A 316 -18.51 2.89 -21.24
C ARG A 316 -17.53 2.65 -20.10
N THR A 317 -17.54 1.45 -19.55
CA THR A 317 -16.57 1.04 -18.54
C THR A 317 -15.43 0.29 -19.21
N LEU A 318 -14.21 0.81 -19.03
CA LEU A 318 -12.97 0.15 -19.42
C LEU A 318 -12.39 -0.50 -18.17
N THR A 319 -12.11 -1.80 -18.24
CA THR A 319 -11.51 -2.55 -17.13
C THR A 319 -10.21 -3.20 -17.59
N MET A 320 -9.16 -3.03 -16.79
CA MET A 320 -7.86 -3.64 -17.00
C MET A 320 -7.40 -4.36 -15.74
N VAL A 321 -6.79 -5.53 -15.90
CA VAL A 321 -6.10 -6.24 -14.81
C VAL A 321 -4.61 -6.04 -14.98
N VAL A 322 -3.98 -5.36 -14.01
CA VAL A 322 -2.54 -5.15 -13.92
C VAL A 322 -1.96 -6.20 -12.99
N ARG A 323 -1.07 -7.05 -13.51
CA ARG A 323 -0.34 -8.03 -12.69
C ARG A 323 0.95 -7.41 -12.15
N THR A 324 1.30 -7.71 -10.91
CA THR A 324 2.48 -7.17 -10.23
C THR A 324 3.63 -8.16 -10.16
N ASN A 325 3.34 -9.45 -10.42
CA ASN A 325 4.35 -10.49 -10.57
C ASN A 325 5.08 -10.34 -11.91
N GLY A 326 6.34 -9.88 -11.84
CA GLY A 326 7.38 -10.11 -12.83
C GLY A 326 8.40 -11.09 -12.28
#